data_AF-A0A2M7CKZ5-F1
#
_entry.id   AF-A0A2M7CKZ5-F1
#
_cell.length_a   1.000
_cell.length_b   1.000
_cell.length_c   1.000
_cell.angle_alpha   90.00
_cell.angle_beta   90.00
_cell.angle_gamma   90.00
#
_symmetry.space_group_name_H-M   'P 1'
#
loop_
_entity.id
_entity.type
_entity.pdbx_description
1 polymer ?
#
loop_
_entity_poly.entity_id
_entity_poly.type
_entity_poly.pdbx_seq_one_letter_code
_entity_poly.pdbx_strand_id
1 'polypeptide(L)'
;MKTKIWIALVALYIVWGSTYLAIRFAVESIPPFLSAGIRFFISGVILFIWQRGAGQSMPTRKQWISLFIIGNLLLLGGNGLVAWAEQTIPSGV
;
A
#
# COMPACT_ATOMS: atom_id res chain seq x y z
N MET A 1 -25.42 -12.44 -4.83
CA MET A 1 -24.07 -12.24 -5.40
C MET A 1 -23.78 -10.78 -5.76
N LYS A 2 -24.67 -10.07 -6.48
CA LYS A 2 -24.47 -8.66 -6.87
C LYS A 2 -24.27 -7.69 -5.69
N THR A 3 -24.99 -7.87 -4.58
CA THR A 3 -24.87 -7.00 -3.38
C THR A 3 -23.48 -7.02 -2.76
N LYS A 4 -22.81 -8.19 -2.69
CA LYS A 4 -21.45 -8.30 -2.16
C LYS A 4 -20.44 -7.53 -3.01
N ILE A 5 -20.62 -7.55 -4.34
CA ILE A 5 -19.79 -6.79 -5.28
C ILE A 5 -19.95 -5.29 -5.05
N TRP A 6 -21.19 -4.81 -4.93
CA TRP A 6 -21.45 -3.38 -4.67
C TRP A 6 -20.86 -2.92 -3.33
N ILE A 7 -21.00 -3.73 -2.27
CA ILE A 7 -20.39 -3.40 -0.97
C ILE A 7 -18.86 -3.33 -1.08
N ALA A 8 -18.24 -4.27 -1.79
CA ALA A 8 -16.80 -4.27 -2.00
C ALA A 8 -16.34 -3.03 -2.82
N LEU A 9 -17.11 -2.62 -3.83
CA LEU A 9 -16.82 -1.42 -4.62
C LEU A 9 -16.94 -0.16 -3.77
N VAL A 10 -18.01 0.00 -2.98
CA VAL A 10 -18.18 1.16 -2.10
C VAL A 10 -17.03 1.23 -1.08
N ALA A 11 -16.68 0.10 -0.46
CA ALA A 11 -15.57 0.03 0.46
C ALA A 11 -14.25 0.40 -0.23
N LEU A 12 -14.01 -0.12 -1.44
CA LEU A 12 -12.82 0.20 -2.23
C LEU A 12 -12.75 1.70 -2.53
N TYR A 13 -13.84 2.31 -3.01
CA TYR A 13 -13.86 3.74 -3.33
C TYR A 13 -13.62 4.62 -2.10
N ILE A 14 -14.23 4.29 -0.96
CA ILE A 14 -14.02 5.03 0.28
C ILE A 14 -12.57 4.89 0.74
N VAL A 15 -12.06 3.66 0.85
CA VAL A 15 -10.72 3.39 1.39
C VAL A 15 -9.64 3.97 0.49
N TRP A 16 -9.73 3.78 -0.83
CA TRP A 16 -8.76 4.33 -1.77
C TRP A 16 -8.86 5.85 -1.86
N GLY A 17 -10.07 6.40 -1.98
CA GLY A 17 -10.27 7.85 -2.00
C GLY A 17 -9.73 8.55 -0.75
N SER A 18 -10.02 8.00 0.43
CA SER A 18 -9.50 8.56 1.69
C SER A 18 -8.00 8.38 1.84
N THR A 19 -7.40 7.38 1.19
CA THR A 19 -5.95 7.14 1.25
C THR A 19 -5.18 8.28 0.60
N TYR A 20 -5.61 8.76 -0.57
CA TYR A 20 -4.98 9.93 -1.21
C TYR A 20 -5.09 11.17 -0.32
N LEU A 21 -6.27 11.43 0.26
CA LEU A 21 -6.42 12.54 1.20
C LEU A 21 -5.49 12.40 2.43
N ALA A 22 -5.36 11.20 2.98
CA ALA A 22 -4.48 10.94 4.12
C ALA A 22 -3.00 11.09 3.77
N ILE A 23 -2.58 10.70 2.56
CA ILE A 23 -1.20 10.88 2.09
C ILE A 23 -0.90 12.37 2.01
N ARG A 24 -1.79 13.18 1.43
CA ARG A 24 -1.63 14.63 1.32
C ARG A 24 -1.36 15.29 2.67
N PHE A 25 -2.15 14.96 3.68
CA PHE A 25 -1.93 15.47 5.03
C PHE A 25 -0.66 14.92 5.67
N ALA A 26 -0.32 13.65 5.45
CA ALA A 26 0.89 13.06 6.03
C ALA A 26 2.17 13.72 5.47
N VAL A 27 2.21 14.02 4.18
CA VAL A 27 3.40 14.58 3.52
C VAL A 27 3.67 16.05 3.86
N GLU A 28 2.73 16.72 4.52
CA GLU A 28 2.95 18.07 5.07
C GLU A 28 3.94 18.07 6.24
N SER A 29 4.10 16.94 6.95
CA SER A 29 4.95 16.83 8.15
C SER A 29 5.98 15.70 8.08
N ILE A 30 5.74 14.66 7.28
CA ILE A 30 6.60 13.48 7.18
C ILE A 30 7.10 13.34 5.74
N PRO A 31 8.40 13.13 5.49
CA PRO A 31 8.91 12.87 4.15
C PRO A 31 8.14 11.72 3.46
N PRO A 32 7.80 11.85 2.16
CA PRO A 32 6.82 11.00 1.47
C PRO A 32 7.23 9.53 1.47
N PHE A 33 8.50 9.25 1.15
CA PHE A 33 9.03 7.90 1.11
C PHE A 33 9.16 7.28 2.49
N LEU A 34 9.37 8.09 3.53
CA LEU A 34 9.39 7.59 4.91
C LEU A 34 7.98 7.23 5.37
N SER A 35 7.00 8.11 5.11
CA SER A 35 5.58 7.87 5.39
C SER A 35 5.08 6.60 4.68
N ALA A 36 5.30 6.50 3.37
CA ALA A 36 4.93 5.32 2.59
C ALA A 36 5.70 4.07 3.04
N GLY A 37 7.01 4.20 3.30
CA GLY A 37 7.89 3.11 3.72
C GLY A 37 7.44 2.48 5.04
N ILE A 38 7.18 3.29 6.07
CA ILE A 38 6.69 2.80 7.37
C ILE A 38 5.36 2.07 7.22
N ARG A 39 4.41 2.65 6.47
CA ARG A 39 3.09 2.05 6.25
C ARG A 39 3.18 0.67 5.60
N PHE A 40 3.98 0.53 4.55
CA PHE A 40 4.13 -0.73 3.84
C PHE A 40 5.01 -1.72 4.59
N PHE A 41 6.01 -1.26 5.34
CA PHE A 41 6.81 -2.12 6.20
C PHE A 41 5.95 -2.75 7.29
N ILE A 42 5.15 -1.96 8.02
CA ILE A 42 4.24 -2.47 9.05
C ILE A 42 3.24 -3.46 8.44
N SER A 43 2.62 -3.11 7.32
CA SER A 43 1.67 -4.00 6.63
C SER A 43 2.33 -5.32 6.19
N GLY A 44 3.54 -5.24 5.64
CA GLY A 44 4.33 -6.39 5.21
C GLY A 44 4.70 -7.30 6.38
N VAL A 45 5.11 -6.74 7.52
CA VAL A 45 5.41 -7.51 8.75
C VAL A 45 4.16 -8.21 9.27
N ILE A 46 3.02 -7.50 9.35
CA ILE A 46 1.74 -8.09 9.80
C ILE A 46 1.35 -9.27 8.90
N LEU A 47 1.38 -9.08 7.58
CA LEU A 47 1.05 -10.14 6.63
C LEU A 47 2.04 -11.30 6.68
N PHE A 48 3.33 -11.02 6.85
CA PHE A 48 4.35 -12.04 7.00
C PHE A 48 4.10 -12.90 8.24
N ILE A 49 3.88 -12.28 9.40
CA ILE A 49 3.58 -12.96 10.67
C ILE A 49 2.31 -13.80 10.53
N TRP A 50 1.24 -13.23 9.97
CA TRP A 50 0.00 -13.96 9.74
C TRP A 50 0.26 -15.22 8.91
N GLN A 51 0.93 -15.10 7.76
CA GLN A 51 1.18 -16.23 6.88
C GLN A 51 2.02 -17.33 7.55
N ARG A 52 2.97 -16.96 8.42
CA ARG A 52 3.70 -17.94 9.25
C ARG A 52 2.78 -18.61 10.26
N GLY A 53 1.91 -17.86 10.93
CA GLY A 53 0.90 -18.40 11.85
C GLY A 53 -0.13 -19.30 11.17
N ALA A 54 -0.42 -19.07 9.89
CA ALA A 54 -1.30 -19.91 9.06
C ALA A 54 -0.61 -21.17 8.52
N GLY A 55 0.65 -21.46 8.91
CA GLY A 55 1.38 -22.65 8.49
C GLY A 55 1.96 -22.59 7.07
N GLN A 56 1.99 -21.42 6.44
CA GLN A 56 2.54 -21.27 5.09
C GLN A 56 4.08 -21.37 5.11
N SER A 57 4.63 -22.19 4.21
CA SER A 57 6.08 -22.33 4.04
C SER A 57 6.78 -21.00 3.79
N MET A 58 8.04 -20.89 4.21
CA MET A 58 8.87 -19.72 3.94
C MET A 58 9.01 -19.50 2.42
N PRO A 59 8.98 -18.25 1.93
CA PRO A 59 9.20 -18.01 0.51
C PRO A 59 10.59 -18.49 0.09
N THR A 60 10.65 -19.15 -1.06
CA THR A 60 11.91 -19.55 -1.70
C THR A 60 12.70 -18.33 -2.17
N ARG A 61 14.00 -18.51 -2.44
CA ARG A 61 14.86 -17.41 -2.96
C ARG A 61 14.29 -16.77 -4.24
N LYS A 62 13.72 -17.58 -5.15
CA LYS A 62 13.07 -17.08 -6.37
C LYS A 62 11.86 -16.22 -6.04
N GLN A 63 11.02 -16.66 -5.11
CA GLN A 63 9.85 -15.89 -4.66
C GLN A 63 10.26 -14.59 -3.97
N TRP A 64 11.32 -14.58 -3.16
CA TRP A 64 11.85 -13.35 -2.57
C TRP A 64 12.28 -12.33 -3.63
N ILE A 65 12.97 -12.77 -4.68
CA ILE A 65 13.36 -11.89 -5.79
C ILE A 65 12.12 -11.36 -6.52
N SER A 66 11.15 -12.22 -6.83
CA SER A 66 9.90 -11.80 -7.47
C SER A 66 9.14 -10.79 -6.60
N LEU A 67 9.02 -11.05 -5.29
CA LEU A 67 8.37 -10.14 -4.33
C LEU A 67 9.11 -8.81 -4.24
N PHE A 68 10.44 -8.83 -4.27
CA PHE A 68 11.24 -7.60 -4.28
C PHE A 68 10.96 -6.77 -5.53
N ILE A 69 10.96 -7.37 -6.73
CA ILE A 69 10.71 -6.65 -7.98
C ILE A 69 9.28 -6.09 -8.00
N ILE A 70 8.28 -6.94 -7.72
CA ILE A 70 6.86 -6.55 -7.73
C ILE A 70 6.60 -5.48 -6.68
N GLY A 71 7.13 -5.66 -5.47
CA GLY A 71 6.99 -4.70 -4.37
C GLY A 71 7.58 -3.33 -4.71
N ASN A 72 8.77 -3.29 -5.31
CA ASN A 72 9.37 -2.02 -5.73
C ASN A 72 8.55 -1.34 -6.84
N LEU A 73 8.15 -2.07 -7.87
CA LEU A 73 7.38 -1.47 -8.97
C LEU A 73 6.01 -0.96 -8.52
N LEU A 74 5.31 -1.70 -7.67
CA LEU A 74 3.96 -1.33 -7.24
C LEU A 74 3.94 -0.36 -6.04
N LEU A 75 4.77 -0.60 -5.02
CA LEU A 75 4.73 0.18 -3.79
C LEU A 75 5.58 1.44 -3.88
N LEU A 76 6.81 1.34 -4.39
CA LEU A 76 7.68 2.51 -4.57
C LEU A 76 7.30 3.26 -5.85
N GLY A 77 7.22 2.55 -6.98
CA GLY A 77 6.85 3.14 -8.27
C GLY A 77 5.40 3.61 -8.32
N GLY A 78 4.45 2.85 -7.78
CA GLY A 78 3.05 3.27 -7.72
C GLY A 78 2.79 4.25 -6.57
N ASN A 79 2.68 3.72 -5.35
CA ASN A 79 2.28 4.54 -4.19
C ASN A 79 3.33 5.58 -3.77
N GLY A 80 4.62 5.26 -3.87
CA GLY A 80 5.70 6.18 -3.51
C GLY A 80 5.74 7.42 -4.41
N LEU A 81 5.56 7.24 -5.72
CA LEU A 81 5.47 8.37 -6.65
C LEU A 81 4.18 9.18 -6.46
N VAL A 82 3.06 8.54 -6.10
CA VAL A 82 1.83 9.26 -5.68
C VAL A 82 2.11 10.14 -4.47
N ALA A 83 2.72 9.59 -3.41
CA ALA A 83 3.04 10.36 -2.21
C ALA A 83 4.02 11.51 -2.49
N TRP A 84 4.92 11.34 -3.45
CA TRP A 84 5.79 12.42 -3.90
C TRP A 84 5.02 13.50 -4.67
N ALA A 85 4.13 13.09 -5.59
CA ALA A 85 3.31 14.00 -6.37
C ALA A 85 2.33 14.81 -5.51
N GLU A 86 1.76 14.22 -4.46
CA GLU A 86 0.81 14.89 -3.57
C GLU A 86 1.39 16.04 -2.75
N GLN A 87 2.71 16.26 -2.79
CA GLN A 87 3.31 17.48 -2.24
C GLN A 87 2.88 18.72 -3.03
N THR A 88 2.71 18.57 -4.34
CA THR A 88 2.43 19.67 -5.27
C THR A 88 1.07 19.55 -5.95
N ILE A 89 0.53 18.33 -6.06
CA ILE A 89 -0.75 18.05 -6.72
C ILE A 89 -1.84 17.83 -5.65
N PRO A 90 -3.04 18.42 -5.81
CA PRO A 90 -4.16 18.14 -4.91
C PRO A 90 -4.62 16.68 -5.01
N SER A 91 -5.00 16.08 -3.89
CA SER A 91 -5.39 14.66 -3.79
C SER A 91 -6.73 14.30 -4.46
N GLY A 92 -7.43 15.27 -5.04
CA GLY A 92 -8.77 15.11 -5.63
C GLY A 92 -8.80 15.16 -7.15
N VAL A 93 -7.63 15.20 -7.79
CA VAL A 93 -7.44 15.21 -9.26
C VAL A 93 -7.03 13.81 -9.71
#